data_AF-S9ZLI3-F1
#
_entry.id   AF-S9ZLI3-F1
#
_cell.length_a   1.000
_cell.length_b   1.000
_cell.length_c   1.000
_cell.angle_alpha   90.00
_cell.angle_beta   90.00
_cell.angle_gamma   90.00
#
_symmetry.space_group_name_H-M   'P 1'
#
loop_
_entity.id
_entity.type
_entity.pdbx_description
1 polymer ?
#
loop_
_entity_poly.entity_id
_entity_poly.type
_entity_poly.pdbx_seq_one_letter_code
_entity_poly.pdbx_strand_id
1 'polypeptide(L)'
;MLKRQLDDAASPSPTEANENVISLATACRTRLVEGELALTLNAILDGRLPVIGRLTGLSLIPSLVVDADRHLQLRDEWRAEHSRTLSVMEVAEAMAVKQEVAYHLVRQGLLHTTTAETRRRNQRVAMQQLQEFKTEYVWLRDLAQGAHTSPKHLRALLDQEGIRPISGPDVDGCRQTLFRRACLQARPAILGTISPSEDVAT
;
A
#
# COMPACT_ATOMS: atom_id res chain seq x y z
N MET A 1 -3.32 -22.55 -28.09
CA MET A 1 -3.61 -22.70 -26.64
C MET A 1 -4.93 -22.07 -26.24
N LEU A 2 -5.15 -20.77 -26.49
CA LEU A 2 -6.39 -20.08 -26.12
C LEU A 2 -7.66 -20.71 -26.69
N LYS A 3 -7.67 -21.09 -27.97
CA LYS A 3 -8.82 -21.79 -28.57
C LYS A 3 -9.18 -23.09 -27.84
N ARG A 4 -8.16 -23.89 -27.49
CA ARG A 4 -8.34 -25.13 -26.71
C ARG A 4 -8.83 -24.88 -25.28
N GLN A 5 -8.30 -23.86 -24.59
CA GLN A 5 -8.83 -23.46 -23.28
C GLN A 5 -10.28 -22.96 -23.34
N LEU A 6 -10.66 -22.30 -24.44
CA LEU A 6 -12.02 -21.82 -24.67
C LEU A 6 -12.98 -22.93 -25.08
N ASP A 7 -12.47 -23.96 -25.75
CA ASP A 7 -13.21 -25.16 -26.12
C ASP A 7 -13.38 -26.11 -24.91
N ASP A 8 -12.40 -26.13 -23.98
CA ASP A 8 -12.44 -26.88 -22.70
C ASP A 8 -13.19 -26.12 -21.58
N ALA A 9 -13.39 -24.80 -21.72
CA ALA A 9 -14.14 -24.00 -20.76
C ALA A 9 -15.64 -24.31 -20.88
N ALA A 10 -16.14 -25.13 -19.95
CA ALA A 10 -17.58 -25.29 -19.75
C ALA A 10 -18.23 -23.90 -19.62
N SER A 11 -19.40 -23.69 -20.26
CA SER A 11 -20.23 -22.53 -19.94
C SER A 11 -20.60 -22.64 -18.47
N PRO A 12 -20.01 -21.86 -17.55
CA PRO A 12 -20.31 -22.06 -16.15
C PRO A 12 -21.74 -21.59 -15.95
N SER A 13 -22.61 -22.52 -15.58
CA SER A 13 -23.91 -22.19 -15.03
C SER A 13 -23.69 -21.26 -13.83
N PRO A 14 -24.52 -20.23 -13.60
CA PRO A 14 -24.31 -19.21 -12.56
C PRO A 14 -24.25 -19.72 -11.10
N THR A 15 -24.31 -21.04 -10.89
CA THR A 15 -24.70 -21.67 -9.63
C THR A 15 -23.60 -22.50 -8.95
N GLU A 16 -22.44 -22.71 -9.58
CA GLU A 16 -21.27 -23.26 -8.89
C GLU A 16 -20.34 -22.11 -8.48
N ALA A 17 -20.81 -21.36 -7.48
CA ALA A 17 -20.12 -20.23 -6.89
C ALA A 17 -18.87 -20.70 -6.12
N ASN A 18 -17.75 -20.81 -6.82
CA ASN A 18 -16.50 -20.32 -6.23
C ASN A 18 -16.62 -18.80 -6.29
N GLU A 19 -16.97 -18.16 -5.17
CA GLU A 19 -17.36 -16.73 -5.06
C GLU A 19 -16.28 -15.72 -5.50
N ASN A 20 -15.15 -16.18 -6.04
CA ASN A 20 -13.98 -15.36 -6.27
C ASN A 20 -13.52 -15.30 -7.74
N VAL A 21 -14.47 -15.06 -8.65
CA VAL A 21 -14.17 -14.85 -10.07
C VAL A 21 -14.44 -13.42 -10.50
N ILE A 22 -13.69 -12.94 -11.49
CA ILE A 22 -13.85 -11.59 -12.05
C ILE A 22 -13.83 -11.63 -13.58
N SER A 23 -14.72 -10.88 -14.21
CA SER A 23 -14.65 -10.67 -15.66
C SER A 23 -13.56 -9.67 -16.01
N LEU A 24 -12.92 -9.84 -17.16
CA LEU A 24 -11.95 -8.87 -17.65
C LEU A 24 -12.59 -7.50 -17.83
N ALA A 25 -13.86 -7.38 -18.24
CA ALA A 25 -14.54 -6.09 -18.26
C ALA A 25 -14.52 -5.37 -16.90
N THR A 26 -14.81 -6.10 -15.81
CA THR A 26 -14.82 -5.54 -14.45
C THR A 26 -13.40 -5.25 -13.96
N ALA A 27 -12.46 -6.17 -14.19
CA ALA A 27 -11.06 -5.99 -13.86
C ALA A 27 -10.45 -4.78 -14.60
N CYS A 28 -10.78 -4.63 -15.89
CA CYS A 28 -10.26 -3.57 -16.76
C CYS A 28 -10.84 -2.20 -16.40
N ARG A 29 -12.15 -2.13 -16.18
CA ARG A 29 -12.88 -0.86 -15.96
C ARG A 29 -12.53 -0.19 -14.64
N THR A 30 -12.09 -0.96 -13.64
CA THR A 30 -11.98 -0.45 -12.27
C THR A 30 -10.57 -0.32 -11.75
N ARG A 31 -9.57 -0.90 -12.44
CA ARG A 31 -8.28 -1.19 -11.80
C ARG A 31 -7.03 -1.09 -12.69
N LEU A 32 -7.11 -0.88 -14.01
CA LEU A 32 -5.89 -0.96 -14.84
C LEU A 32 -5.02 0.30 -14.81
N VAL A 33 -3.74 0.07 -14.57
CA VAL A 33 -2.62 0.96 -14.92
C VAL A 33 -2.09 0.56 -16.30
N GLU A 34 -1.39 1.47 -16.98
CA GLU A 34 -0.72 1.19 -18.25
C GLU A 34 0.16 -0.08 -18.13
N GLY A 35 0.07 -0.97 -19.13
CA GLY A 35 0.78 -2.27 -19.14
C GLY A 35 0.04 -3.44 -18.49
N GLU A 36 -0.91 -3.21 -17.56
CA GLU A 36 -1.57 -4.32 -16.84
C GLU A 36 -2.52 -5.15 -17.71
N LEU A 37 -3.07 -4.57 -18.78
CA LEU A 37 -3.87 -5.34 -19.75
C LEU A 37 -2.97 -6.32 -20.50
N ALA A 38 -1.79 -5.87 -20.95
CA ALA A 38 -0.83 -6.72 -21.63
C ALA A 38 -0.33 -7.83 -20.69
N LEU A 39 -0.03 -7.50 -19.43
CA LEU A 39 0.27 -8.48 -18.38
C LEU A 39 -0.83 -9.55 -18.28
N THR A 40 -2.09 -9.12 -18.15
CA THR A 40 -3.23 -10.03 -17.97
C THR A 40 -3.41 -10.93 -19.19
N LEU A 41 -3.32 -10.39 -20.40
CA LEU A 41 -3.44 -11.16 -21.64
C LEU A 41 -2.28 -12.15 -21.82
N ASN A 42 -1.05 -11.73 -21.53
CA ASN A 42 0.12 -12.62 -21.56
C ASN A 42 -0.01 -13.73 -20.53
N ALA A 43 -0.45 -13.44 -19.31
CA ALA A 43 -0.67 -14.47 -18.28
C ALA A 43 -1.73 -15.49 -18.69
N ILE A 44 -2.77 -15.07 -19.43
CA ILE A 44 -3.76 -15.99 -20.02
C ILE A 44 -3.11 -16.84 -21.12
N LEU A 45 -2.39 -16.21 -22.05
CA LEU A 45 -1.70 -16.89 -23.15
C LEU A 45 -0.69 -17.93 -22.66
N ASP A 46 0.03 -17.61 -21.58
CA ASP A 46 1.03 -18.47 -20.92
C ASP A 46 0.39 -19.54 -20.02
N GLY A 47 -0.94 -19.48 -19.78
CA GLY A 47 -1.66 -20.39 -18.89
C GLY A 47 -1.48 -20.12 -17.40
N ARG A 48 -0.80 -19.03 -17.00
CA ARG A 48 -0.62 -18.61 -15.60
C ARG A 48 -1.89 -18.02 -14.97
N LEU A 49 -2.83 -17.57 -15.80
CA LEU A 49 -4.17 -17.12 -15.41
C LEU A 49 -5.21 -17.80 -16.31
N PRO A 50 -5.70 -19.00 -15.94
CA PRO A 50 -6.67 -19.72 -16.75
C PRO A 50 -7.99 -18.96 -16.92
N VAL A 51 -8.57 -19.04 -18.11
CA VAL A 51 -9.94 -18.60 -18.35
C VAL A 51 -10.88 -19.66 -17.82
N ILE A 52 -11.70 -19.29 -16.83
CA ILE A 52 -12.67 -20.16 -16.17
C ILE A 52 -14.00 -20.15 -16.94
N GLY A 53 -14.28 -19.09 -17.68
CA GLY A 53 -15.50 -19.02 -18.49
C GLY A 53 -15.67 -17.71 -19.23
N ARG A 54 -16.91 -17.48 -19.67
CA ARG A 54 -17.31 -16.28 -20.41
C ARG A 54 -18.62 -15.72 -19.89
N LEU A 55 -18.65 -14.41 -19.67
CA LEU A 55 -19.86 -13.67 -19.39
C LEU A 55 -20.69 -13.48 -20.66
N THR A 56 -21.95 -13.85 -20.62
CA THR A 56 -22.91 -13.60 -21.71
C THR A 56 -23.19 -12.11 -21.85
N GLY A 57 -23.38 -11.63 -23.08
CA GLY A 57 -23.70 -10.23 -23.37
C GLY A 57 -22.51 -9.28 -23.47
N LEU A 58 -21.27 -9.77 -23.32
CA LEU A 58 -20.05 -9.03 -23.59
C LEU A 58 -19.26 -9.66 -24.74
N SER A 59 -18.55 -8.85 -25.51
CA SER A 59 -17.72 -9.33 -26.63
C SER A 59 -16.41 -9.95 -26.14
N LEU A 60 -15.98 -11.02 -26.82
CA LEU A 60 -14.63 -11.60 -26.88
C LEU A 60 -13.76 -11.49 -25.60
N ILE A 61 -12.91 -10.47 -25.52
CA ILE A 61 -11.93 -10.31 -24.44
C ILE A 61 -12.59 -9.80 -23.15
N PRO A 62 -13.41 -8.72 -23.17
CA PRO A 62 -14.17 -8.28 -22.01
C PRO A 62 -15.01 -9.37 -21.31
N SER A 63 -15.50 -10.36 -22.05
CA SER A 63 -16.32 -11.44 -21.47
C SER A 63 -15.53 -12.51 -20.72
N LEU A 64 -14.20 -12.61 -20.89
CA LEU A 64 -13.41 -13.64 -20.24
C LEU A 64 -13.50 -13.51 -18.72
N VAL A 65 -13.72 -14.63 -18.04
CA VAL A 65 -13.80 -14.73 -16.58
C VAL A 65 -12.57 -15.49 -16.09
N VAL A 66 -11.92 -14.93 -15.07
CA VAL A 66 -10.70 -15.46 -14.45
C VAL A 66 -10.84 -15.48 -12.94
N ASP A 67 -9.95 -16.22 -12.27
CA ASP A 67 -9.85 -16.20 -10.81
C ASP A 67 -9.41 -14.81 -10.31
N ALA A 68 -10.13 -14.26 -9.35
CA ALA A 68 -9.92 -12.89 -8.88
C ALA A 68 -8.68 -12.76 -7.98
N ASP A 69 -8.42 -13.72 -7.08
CA ASP A 69 -7.23 -13.68 -6.23
C ASP A 69 -5.97 -13.86 -7.07
N ARG A 70 -5.97 -14.79 -8.02
CA ARG A 70 -4.84 -15.00 -8.91
C ARG A 70 -4.57 -13.79 -9.79
N HIS A 71 -5.63 -13.14 -10.29
CA HIS A 71 -5.50 -11.89 -11.04
C HIS A 71 -4.90 -10.76 -10.20
N LEU A 72 -5.33 -10.63 -8.93
CA LEU A 72 -4.79 -9.65 -8.00
C LEU A 72 -3.31 -9.93 -7.69
N GLN A 73 -2.96 -11.18 -7.38
CA GLN A 73 -1.59 -11.58 -7.07
C GLN A 73 -0.62 -11.27 -8.21
N LEU A 74 -0.94 -11.67 -9.45
CA LEU A 74 -0.10 -11.42 -10.63
C LEU A 74 0.16 -9.93 -10.85
N ARG A 75 -0.82 -9.09 -10.50
CA ARG A 75 -0.71 -7.64 -10.64
C ARG A 75 0.13 -7.03 -9.55
N ASP A 76 -0.02 -7.47 -8.31
CA ASP A 76 0.81 -7.01 -7.21
C ASP A 76 2.28 -7.41 -7.43
N GLU A 77 2.55 -8.63 -7.91
CA GLU A 77 3.88 -9.09 -8.35
C GLU A 77 4.46 -8.18 -9.45
N TRP A 78 3.73 -8.00 -10.56
CA TRP A 78 4.21 -7.18 -11.68
C TRP A 78 4.45 -5.72 -11.26
N ARG A 79 3.59 -5.15 -10.41
CA ARG A 79 3.74 -3.77 -9.91
C ARG A 79 4.89 -3.62 -8.93
N ALA A 80 5.15 -4.61 -8.09
CA ALA A 80 6.32 -4.62 -7.23
C ALA A 80 7.60 -4.57 -8.08
N GLU A 81 7.66 -5.35 -9.15
CA GLU A 81 8.79 -5.41 -10.07
C GLU A 81 8.94 -4.15 -10.95
N HIS A 82 7.84 -3.63 -11.49
CA HIS A 82 7.89 -2.63 -12.58
C HIS A 82 7.54 -1.21 -12.14
N SER A 83 6.75 -1.04 -11.08
CA SER A 83 6.22 0.28 -10.69
C SER A 83 6.89 0.87 -9.46
N ARG A 84 7.75 0.13 -8.73
CA ARG A 84 8.37 0.58 -7.46
C ARG A 84 7.35 1.24 -6.52
N THR A 85 6.13 0.70 -6.47
CA THR A 85 5.04 1.21 -5.64
C THR A 85 4.52 0.13 -4.71
N LEU A 86 4.13 0.53 -3.51
CA LEU A 86 3.57 -0.31 -2.47
C LEU A 86 2.10 0.04 -2.27
N SER A 87 1.26 -0.94 -2.00
CA SER A 87 -0.09 -0.72 -1.47
C SER A 87 -0.01 -0.06 -0.09
N VAL A 88 -1.09 0.59 0.36
CA VAL A 88 -1.13 1.19 1.70
C VAL A 88 -0.92 0.14 2.82
N MET A 89 -1.31 -1.11 2.57
CA MET A 89 -1.08 -2.23 3.50
C MET A 89 0.41 -2.58 3.62
N GLU A 90 1.09 -2.77 2.49
CA GLU A 90 2.54 -3.02 2.47
C GLU A 90 3.32 -1.85 3.07
N VAL A 91 2.86 -0.61 2.88
CA VAL A 91 3.45 0.56 3.55
C VAL A 91 3.26 0.50 5.06
N ALA A 92 2.09 0.07 5.55
CA ALA A 92 1.85 -0.07 6.98
C ALA A 92 2.83 -1.07 7.60
N GLU A 93 3.05 -2.21 6.94
CA GLU A 93 4.04 -3.21 7.33
C GLU A 93 5.47 -2.65 7.29
N ALA A 94 5.85 -1.98 6.21
CA ALA A 94 7.18 -1.38 6.03
C ALA A 94 7.50 -0.22 7.01
N MET A 95 6.47 0.37 7.64
CA MET A 95 6.60 1.36 8.72
C MET A 95 6.36 0.77 10.12
N ALA A 96 6.08 -0.54 10.22
CA ALA A 96 5.67 -1.21 11.45
C ALA A 96 4.52 -0.48 12.17
N VAL A 97 3.48 -0.09 11.41
CA VAL A 97 2.26 0.54 11.94
C VAL A 97 1.03 -0.29 11.60
N LYS A 98 -0.08 -0.04 12.32
CA LYS A 98 -1.37 -0.62 11.95
C LYS A 98 -1.87 -0.01 10.64
N GLN A 99 -2.59 -0.79 9.84
CA GLN A 99 -3.15 -0.32 8.56
C GLN A 99 -3.98 0.96 8.71
N GLU A 100 -4.76 1.08 9.79
CA GLU A 100 -5.54 2.28 10.10
C GLU A 100 -4.69 3.56 10.19
N VAL A 101 -3.45 3.45 10.68
CA VAL A 101 -2.49 4.57 10.78
C VAL A 101 -2.00 4.95 9.38
N ALA A 102 -1.62 3.97 8.55
CA ALA A 102 -1.18 4.24 7.19
C ALA A 102 -2.27 4.90 6.33
N TYR A 103 -3.51 4.38 6.39
CA TYR A 103 -4.66 5.01 5.72
C TYR A 103 -4.96 6.41 6.28
N HIS A 104 -4.77 6.63 7.58
CA HIS A 104 -4.93 7.95 8.17
C HIS A 104 -3.91 8.93 7.61
N LEU A 105 -2.62 8.57 7.52
CA LEU A 105 -1.59 9.42 6.92
C LEU A 105 -1.90 9.79 5.47
N VAL A 106 -2.39 8.85 4.68
CA VAL A 106 -2.84 9.12 3.30
C VAL A 106 -3.99 10.12 3.29
N ARG A 107 -5.00 9.91 4.13
CA ARG A 107 -6.17 10.81 4.23
C ARG A 107 -5.79 12.23 4.67
N GLN A 108 -4.80 12.37 5.56
CA GLN A 108 -4.30 13.67 6.01
C GLN A 108 -3.31 14.30 5.02
N GLY A 109 -2.99 13.63 3.90
CA GLY A 109 -2.04 14.12 2.91
C GLY A 109 -0.57 14.07 3.36
N LEU A 110 -0.27 13.43 4.50
CA LEU A 110 1.11 13.23 4.98
C LEU A 110 1.85 12.14 4.19
N LEU A 111 1.10 11.25 3.54
CA LEU A 111 1.63 10.23 2.66
C LEU A 111 0.94 10.30 1.29
N HIS A 112 1.67 10.73 0.27
CA HIS A 112 1.10 10.89 -1.07
C HIS A 112 0.95 9.55 -1.80
N THR A 113 -0.16 9.41 -2.52
CA THR A 113 -0.43 8.23 -3.35
C THR A 113 -0.33 8.58 -4.83
N THR A 114 0.14 7.62 -5.63
CA THR A 114 0.36 7.76 -7.08
C THR A 114 -0.91 7.57 -7.89
N THR A 115 -1.91 6.88 -7.34
CA THR A 115 -3.19 6.62 -7.97
C THR A 115 -4.21 7.67 -7.53
N ALA A 116 -4.89 8.29 -8.49
CA ALA A 116 -5.92 9.29 -8.23
C ALA A 116 -6.97 8.79 -7.22
N GLU A 117 -7.47 9.72 -6.40
CA GLU A 117 -8.26 9.56 -5.16
C GLU A 117 -9.51 8.66 -5.24
N THR A 118 -9.88 8.20 -6.43
CA THR A 118 -11.22 7.71 -6.75
C THR A 118 -11.57 6.37 -6.06
N ARG A 119 -10.61 5.52 -5.63
CA ARG A 119 -10.93 4.27 -4.90
C ARG A 119 -9.85 3.83 -3.90
N ARG A 120 -10.21 3.78 -2.61
CA ARG A 120 -9.36 3.34 -1.48
C ARG A 120 -8.58 2.03 -1.71
N ARG A 121 -9.18 1.05 -2.42
CA ARG A 121 -8.56 -0.26 -2.69
C ARG A 121 -7.41 -0.24 -3.70
N ASN A 122 -7.21 0.86 -4.42
CA ASN A 122 -6.13 0.97 -5.41
C ASN A 122 -5.07 2.00 -4.98
N GLN A 123 -5.15 2.56 -3.77
CA GLN A 123 -4.18 3.54 -3.31
C GLN A 123 -2.80 2.91 -3.19
N ARG A 124 -1.83 3.47 -3.92
CA ARG A 124 -0.42 3.03 -3.89
C ARG A 124 0.51 4.20 -3.63
N VAL A 125 1.57 3.93 -2.88
CA VAL A 125 2.59 4.88 -2.49
C VAL A 125 3.88 4.52 -3.21
N ALA A 126 4.53 5.49 -3.83
CA ALA A 126 5.84 5.26 -4.44
C ALA A 126 6.86 4.92 -3.34
N MET A 127 7.78 3.98 -3.59
CA MET A 127 8.86 3.67 -2.65
C MET A 127 9.65 4.94 -2.30
N GLN A 128 9.90 5.82 -3.27
CA GLN A 128 10.55 7.10 -3.04
C GLN A 128 9.80 7.96 -2.01
N GLN A 129 8.47 8.09 -2.14
CA GLN A 129 7.64 8.81 -1.18
C GLN A 129 7.76 8.22 0.24
N LEU A 130 7.84 6.90 0.37
CA LEU A 130 8.04 6.25 1.66
C LEU A 130 9.42 6.57 2.25
N GLN A 131 10.47 6.61 1.42
CA GLN A 131 11.81 7.01 1.88
C GLN A 131 11.82 8.48 2.31
N GLU A 132 11.26 9.38 1.51
CA GLU A 132 11.12 10.80 1.85
C GLU A 132 10.36 10.97 3.18
N PHE A 133 9.25 10.25 3.36
CA PHE A 133 8.52 10.23 4.62
C PHE A 133 9.41 9.82 5.81
N LYS A 134 10.22 8.77 5.69
CA LYS A 134 11.13 8.32 6.77
C LYS A 134 12.23 9.33 7.07
N THR A 135 12.68 10.08 6.07
CA THR A 135 13.69 11.15 6.24
C THR A 135 13.12 12.44 6.81
N GLU A 136 11.83 12.71 6.61
CA GLU A 136 11.19 13.94 7.07
C GLU A 136 10.54 13.77 8.45
N TYR A 137 9.97 12.59 8.73
CA TYR A 137 9.17 12.33 9.92
C TYR A 137 9.77 11.23 10.80
N VAL A 138 9.36 11.24 12.05
CA VAL A 138 9.75 10.24 13.04
C VAL A 138 8.61 9.99 14.03
N TRP A 139 8.43 8.73 14.42
CA TRP A 139 7.43 8.33 15.40
C TRP A 139 7.90 8.62 16.82
N LEU A 140 7.00 9.06 17.69
CA LEU A 140 7.30 9.26 19.11
C LEU A 140 7.81 7.98 19.78
N ARG A 141 7.27 6.82 19.41
CA ARG A 141 7.69 5.54 19.99
C ARG A 141 9.15 5.23 19.66
N ASP A 142 9.59 5.54 18.44
CA ASP A 142 10.93 5.23 17.96
C ASP A 142 11.93 6.19 18.62
N LEU A 143 11.55 7.47 18.74
CA LEU A 143 12.33 8.44 19.53
C LEU A 143 12.47 8.02 20.98
N ALA A 144 11.38 7.59 21.61
CA ALA A 144 11.38 7.17 23.02
C ALA A 144 12.23 5.92 23.24
N GLN A 145 12.17 4.97 22.30
CA GLN A 145 13.01 3.78 22.31
C GLN A 145 14.49 4.15 22.20
N GLY A 146 14.87 5.03 21.27
CA GLY A 146 16.24 5.52 21.13
C GLY A 146 16.72 6.35 22.33
N ALA A 147 15.80 7.03 23.03
CA ALA A 147 16.07 7.79 24.25
C ALA A 147 16.09 6.93 25.53
N HIS A 148 15.85 5.61 25.42
CA HIS A 148 15.66 4.71 26.55
C HIS A 148 14.64 5.21 27.59
N THR A 149 13.53 5.79 27.14
CA THR A 149 12.48 6.33 27.99
C THR A 149 11.09 5.91 27.53
N SER A 150 10.07 6.19 28.34
CA SER A 150 8.69 5.92 27.95
C SER A 150 8.17 6.99 26.96
N PRO A 151 7.34 6.63 25.96
CA PRO A 151 6.74 7.60 25.05
C PRO A 151 5.97 8.71 25.76
N LYS A 152 5.30 8.41 26.88
CA LYS A 152 4.57 9.39 27.70
C LYS A 152 5.51 10.41 28.34
N HIS A 153 6.65 9.96 28.86
CA HIS A 153 7.65 10.85 29.45
C HIS A 153 8.29 11.74 28.40
N LEU A 154 8.74 11.15 27.28
CA LEU A 154 9.32 11.93 26.18
C LEU A 154 8.32 12.95 25.62
N ARG A 155 7.04 12.58 25.52
CA ARG A 155 5.99 13.50 25.09
C ARG A 155 5.90 14.74 25.98
N ALA A 156 5.89 14.55 27.30
CA ALA A 156 5.82 15.65 28.24
C ALA A 156 7.04 16.59 28.13
N LEU A 157 8.23 16.04 27.94
CA LEU A 157 9.45 16.82 27.70
C LEU A 157 9.36 17.64 26.40
N LEU A 158 8.94 17.00 25.30
CA LEU A 158 8.74 17.70 24.02
C LEU A 158 7.72 18.82 24.14
N ASP A 159 6.66 18.64 24.93
CA ASP A 159 5.63 19.66 25.15
C ASP A 159 6.11 20.86 25.97
N GLN A 160 6.93 20.63 27.00
CA GLN A 160 7.60 21.67 27.79
C GLN A 160 8.54 22.51 26.91
N GLU A 161 9.19 21.84 25.96
CA GLU A 161 10.02 22.46 24.92
C GLU A 161 9.20 23.06 23.78
N GLY A 162 7.86 23.08 23.87
CA GLY A 162 7.00 23.67 22.85
C GLY A 162 7.05 22.97 21.48
N ILE A 163 7.63 21.76 21.40
CA ILE A 163 7.72 20.97 20.17
C ILE A 163 6.39 20.25 19.99
N ARG A 164 5.66 20.63 18.94
CA ARG A 164 4.34 20.05 18.64
C ARG A 164 4.43 18.93 17.58
N PRO A 165 3.61 17.88 17.72
CA PRO A 165 3.47 16.82 16.75
C PRO A 165 2.78 17.35 15.49
N ILE A 166 2.99 16.66 14.36
CA ILE A 166 2.26 16.94 13.11
C ILE A 166 1.00 16.07 12.98
N SER A 167 0.99 14.91 13.64
CA SER A 167 -0.15 13.98 13.68
C SER A 167 -0.14 13.22 15.00
N GLY A 168 -1.31 12.83 15.50
CA GLY A 168 -1.44 12.13 16.77
C GLY A 168 -2.85 12.20 17.37
N PRO A 169 -3.08 11.51 18.50
CA PRO A 169 -4.43 11.39 19.07
C PRO A 169 -5.07 12.75 19.36
N ASP A 170 -4.27 13.70 19.87
CA ASP A 170 -4.70 15.03 20.26
C ASP A 170 -4.59 16.08 19.13
N VAL A 171 -4.19 15.68 17.91
CA VAL A 171 -3.98 16.59 16.77
C VAL A 171 -5.06 16.38 15.71
N ASP A 172 -5.15 15.16 15.22
CA ASP A 172 -5.97 14.78 14.08
C ASP A 172 -6.68 13.44 14.30
N GLY A 173 -6.57 12.86 15.51
CA GLY A 173 -7.14 11.57 15.87
C GLY A 173 -6.33 10.37 15.39
N CYS A 174 -5.10 10.57 14.87
CA CYS A 174 -4.23 9.44 14.53
C CYS A 174 -3.86 8.65 15.77
N ARG A 175 -3.84 7.32 15.70
CA ARG A 175 -3.51 6.47 16.85
C ARG A 175 -2.03 6.52 17.26
N GLN A 176 -1.18 7.14 16.46
CA GLN A 176 0.25 7.26 16.72
C GLN A 176 0.71 8.68 16.52
N THR A 177 1.59 9.11 17.42
CA THR A 177 2.14 10.45 17.40
C THR A 177 3.35 10.53 16.48
N LEU A 178 3.28 11.43 15.50
CA LEU A 178 4.31 11.68 14.50
C LEU A 178 4.85 13.10 14.66
N PHE A 179 6.17 13.25 14.54
CA PHE A 179 6.86 14.53 14.56
C PHE A 179 7.62 14.74 13.26
N ARG A 180 7.78 16.02 12.87
CA ARG A 180 8.70 16.42 11.81
C ARG A 180 10.11 16.53 12.40
N ARG A 181 11.08 15.88 11.79
CA ARG A 181 12.47 15.83 12.29
C ARG A 181 13.12 17.21 12.40
N ALA A 182 12.83 18.12 11.47
CA ALA A 182 13.31 19.49 11.51
C ALA A 182 12.95 20.24 12.81
N CYS A 183 11.78 19.96 13.39
CA CYS A 183 11.35 20.58 14.65
C CYS A 183 12.16 20.08 15.87
N LEU A 184 12.74 18.88 15.77
CA LEU A 184 13.57 18.29 16.83
C LEU A 184 15.01 18.82 16.77
N GLN A 185 15.53 19.04 15.56
CA GLN A 185 16.89 19.56 15.36
C GLN A 185 17.06 21.02 15.82
N ALA A 186 16.00 21.81 15.77
CA ALA A 186 16.01 23.19 16.26
C ALA A 186 16.23 23.30 17.79
N ARG A 187 16.15 22.18 18.54
CA ARG A 187 16.34 22.14 19.99
C ARG A 187 17.26 20.97 20.40
N PRO A 188 18.59 21.12 20.23
CA PRO A 188 19.56 20.03 20.36
C PRO A 188 19.70 19.43 21.77
N ALA A 189 19.16 20.08 22.81
CA ALA A 189 19.16 19.57 24.18
C ALA A 189 18.50 18.19 24.32
N ILE A 190 17.59 17.84 23.41
CA ILE A 190 16.87 16.55 23.40
C ILE A 190 17.62 15.49 22.58
N LEU A 191 18.45 15.89 21.60
CA LEU A 191 19.18 14.95 20.74
C LEU A 191 20.46 14.42 21.41
N GLY A 192 21.01 15.13 22.39
CA GLY A 192 22.16 14.66 23.18
C GLY A 192 21.86 13.39 24.00
N THR A 193 20.59 13.12 24.31
CA THR A 193 20.12 11.90 24.99
C THR A 193 19.59 10.83 24.03
N ILE A 194 19.53 11.13 22.72
CA ILE A 194 19.05 10.26 21.65
C ILE A 194 20.20 10.11 20.65
N SER A 195 21.28 9.44 21.04
CA SER A 195 22.31 9.07 20.07
C SER A 195 21.65 8.21 18.98
N PRO A 196 21.79 8.55 17.70
CA PRO A 196 21.48 7.58 16.66
C PRO A 196 22.45 6.42 16.82
N SER A 197 21.92 5.19 16.91
CA SER A 197 22.70 4.00 16.58
C SER A 197 23.15 4.16 15.14
N GLU A 198 24.40 4.57 14.94
CA GLU A 198 25.12 4.33 13.70
C GLU A 198 25.33 2.81 13.62
N ASP A 199 24.32 2.08 13.17
CA ASP A 199 24.52 0.71 12.75
C ASP A 199 25.29 0.74 11.43
N VAL A 200 26.58 0.53 11.63
CA VAL A 200 27.66 0.26 10.69
C VAL A 200 27.20 -0.72 9.62
N ALA A 201 27.12 -0.22 8.38
CA ALA A 201 27.27 -1.06 7.21
C ALA A 201 28.73 -1.52 7.15
N THR A 202 28.96 -2.82 7.37
CA THR A 202 30.13 -3.55 6.87
C THR A 202 29.63 -4.63 5.93
#